data_AF-A0A5B9QPG8-F1
#
_entry.id   AF-A0A5B9QPG8-F1
#
_cell.length_a   1.000
_cell.length_b   1.000
_cell.length_c   1.000
_cell.angle_alpha   90.00
_cell.angle_beta   90.00
_cell.angle_gamma   90.00
#
_symmetry.space_group_name_H-M   'P 1'
#
loop_
_entity.id
_entity.type
_entity.pdbx_description
1 polymer ?
#
loop_
_entity_poly.entity_id
_entity_poly.type
_entity_poly.pdbx_seq_one_letter_code
_entity_poly.pdbx_strand_id
1 'polypeptide(L)'
;MSDATKELDKYLLQHLSDWVDDNEHLELENQRIEEIIPGVLQYNLLEKRSGKWRRGFGIDCPEDRVDELSERLRAKQAQVRWAEPRSSNLLLPVPATSSGSVFISESSLPKTHSQHDKVGPWVHDAQEILTRLEDPTATESEQCLAVLFAEKVSFVDDAQDRLLQVLNVFIEGNRLSDDADRMVYLCSAIRKYAMNMRQSQFDEYCDWLIPTDTTPVHHEVEMEFLKGLSYRLQFAELTLPQEFPHAISIISDIAIGYLRRSLILQKSYANTAMLAIICIAVLEAISSDSPSLVLELLETVDSLQISWFSEMIEDNLDEAVTFVTQHNPAVGEILSTALDQK
;
A
#
# COMPACT_ATOMS: atom_id res chain seq x y z
N MET A 1 2.14 13.70 15.22
CA MET A 1 2.43 12.34 15.70
C MET A 1 1.49 12.04 16.85
N SER A 2 0.46 11.23 16.58
CA SER A 2 -0.49 10.80 17.60
C SER A 2 0.22 9.94 18.64
N ASP A 3 -0.31 9.91 19.85
CA ASP A 3 0.30 9.17 20.96
C ASP A 3 0.30 7.64 20.72
N ALA A 4 -0.54 7.15 19.81
CA ALA A 4 -0.53 5.76 19.34
C ALA A 4 0.71 5.40 18.52
N THR A 5 1.19 6.31 17.67
CA THR A 5 2.44 6.10 16.91
C THR A 5 3.65 6.03 17.85
N LYS A 6 3.63 6.81 18.94
CA LYS A 6 4.70 6.81 19.95
C LYS A 6 4.72 5.55 20.81
N GLU A 7 3.57 4.93 21.09
CA GLU A 7 3.50 3.68 21.85
C GLU A 7 3.96 2.48 21.01
N LEU A 8 3.59 2.43 19.72
CA LEU A 8 4.07 1.42 18.78
C LEU A 8 5.60 1.52 18.59
N ASP A 9 6.11 2.74 18.39
CA ASP A 9 7.55 2.99 18.30
C ASP A 9 8.28 2.57 19.57
N LYS A 10 7.72 2.86 20.75
CA LYS A 10 8.35 2.50 22.02
C LYS A 10 8.37 0.99 22.26
N TYR A 11 7.32 0.26 21.88
CA TYR A 11 7.27 -1.19 21.98
C TYR A 11 8.29 -1.86 21.06
N LEU A 12 8.38 -1.41 19.80
CA LEU A 12 9.34 -1.93 18.83
C LEU A 12 10.77 -1.62 19.25
N LEU A 13 11.07 -0.40 19.70
CA LEU A 13 12.41 0.01 20.14
C LEU A 13 12.89 -0.73 21.40
N GLN A 14 11.99 -1.10 22.30
CA GLN A 14 12.34 -1.74 23.57
C GLN A 14 12.58 -3.26 23.43
N HIS A 15 12.06 -3.89 22.38
CA HIS A 15 12.19 -5.33 22.17
C HIS A 15 13.13 -5.71 21.02
N LEU A 16 13.44 -4.78 20.10
CA LEU A 16 14.38 -5.01 18.99
C LEU A 16 15.86 -4.75 19.35
N SER A 17 16.16 -4.21 20.54
CA SER A 17 17.54 -3.86 20.91
C SER A 17 18.43 -5.05 21.28
N ASP A 18 17.84 -6.20 21.59
CA ASP A 18 18.54 -7.33 22.22
C ASP A 18 18.65 -8.57 21.29
N TRP A 19 18.44 -8.40 19.98
CA TRP A 19 18.34 -9.51 19.03
C TRP A 19 19.70 -10.08 18.62
N VAL A 20 19.83 -11.41 18.71
CA VAL A 20 20.95 -12.20 18.18
C VAL A 20 20.43 -13.12 17.08
N ASP A 21 21.13 -13.12 15.94
CA ASP A 21 20.80 -13.88 14.73
C ASP A 21 20.98 -15.40 14.93
N ASP A 22 20.03 -16.07 15.58
CA ASP A 22 20.00 -17.54 15.61
C ASP A 22 18.61 -18.11 15.21
N ASN A 23 18.61 -19.02 14.23
CA ASN A 23 17.40 -19.51 13.55
C ASN A 23 16.46 -20.33 14.45
N GLU A 24 16.96 -20.93 15.53
CA GLU A 24 16.16 -21.73 16.47
C GLU A 24 15.30 -20.84 17.38
N HIS A 25 15.73 -19.61 17.67
CA HIS A 25 14.94 -18.65 18.44
C HIS A 25 13.74 -18.13 17.65
N LEU A 26 13.87 -18.14 16.33
CA LEU A 26 12.94 -17.61 15.34
C LEU A 26 11.60 -18.37 15.28
N GLU A 27 11.66 -19.70 15.28
CA GLU A 27 10.46 -20.55 15.24
C GLU A 27 9.73 -20.57 16.59
N LEU A 28 10.50 -20.64 17.68
CA LEU A 28 9.99 -20.56 19.05
C LEU A 28 9.33 -19.20 19.35
N GLU A 29 9.82 -18.11 18.78
CA GLU A 29 9.24 -16.78 18.96
C GLU A 29 8.10 -16.47 18.00
N ASN A 30 8.10 -17.02 16.77
CA ASN A 30 6.89 -17.00 15.94
C ASN A 30 5.74 -17.73 16.64
N GLN A 31 6.03 -18.86 17.29
CA GLN A 31 5.07 -19.54 18.16
C GLN A 31 4.62 -18.67 19.33
N ARG A 32 5.52 -17.96 20.02
CA ARG A 32 5.14 -17.05 21.13
C ARG A 32 4.35 -15.82 20.66
N ILE A 33 4.66 -15.27 19.49
CA ILE A 33 3.93 -14.16 18.88
C ILE A 33 2.54 -14.64 18.47
N GLU A 34 2.40 -15.86 17.96
CA GLU A 34 1.12 -16.49 17.64
C GLU A 34 0.33 -16.89 18.91
N GLU A 35 1.01 -17.24 20.01
CA GLU A 35 0.40 -17.48 21.33
C GLU A 35 -0.09 -16.18 22.00
N ILE A 36 0.61 -15.06 21.80
CA ILE A 36 0.23 -13.74 22.35
C ILE A 36 -0.78 -13.04 21.43
N ILE A 37 -0.71 -13.26 20.11
CA ILE A 37 -1.61 -12.69 19.09
C ILE A 37 -1.88 -13.76 18.00
N PRO A 38 -2.91 -14.61 18.18
CA PRO A 38 -3.25 -15.64 17.20
C PRO A 38 -3.67 -15.02 15.86
N GLY A 39 -3.04 -15.45 14.76
CA GLY A 39 -3.39 -15.00 13.39
C GLY A 39 -2.49 -13.93 12.77
N VAL A 40 -1.37 -13.55 13.42
CA VAL A 40 -0.33 -12.71 12.79
C VAL A 40 0.49 -13.57 11.82
N LEU A 41 -0.08 -13.89 10.66
CA LEU A 41 0.72 -14.27 9.50
C LEU A 41 1.49 -13.02 9.04
N GLN A 42 2.76 -12.95 9.44
CA GLN A 42 3.72 -11.99 8.90
C GLN A 42 3.76 -12.12 7.37
N TYR A 43 3.22 -11.13 6.67
CA TYR A 43 3.56 -10.90 5.27
C TYR A 43 5.04 -10.48 5.23
N ASN A 44 5.92 -11.49 5.12
CA ASN A 44 7.32 -11.28 4.83
C ASN A 44 7.44 -10.92 3.34
N LEU A 45 7.46 -9.63 2.99
CA LEU A 45 8.02 -9.19 1.72
C LEU A 45 9.55 -9.42 1.80
N LEU A 46 10.01 -10.44 1.08
CA LEU A 46 11.40 -10.90 1.07
C LEU A 46 12.24 -9.97 0.19
N GLU A 47 12.93 -8.99 0.77
CA GLU A 47 13.90 -8.19 0.02
C GLU A 47 15.25 -8.93 -0.05
N LYS A 48 15.60 -9.47 -1.24
CA LYS A 48 16.91 -10.08 -1.50
C LYS A 48 17.87 -9.05 -2.10
N ARG A 49 18.44 -8.18 -1.27
CA ARG A 49 19.66 -7.45 -1.65
C ARG A 49 20.82 -7.90 -0.77
N SER A 50 21.90 -8.37 -1.41
CA SER A 50 23.21 -8.77 -0.83
C SER A 50 23.35 -10.16 -0.18
N GLY A 51 22.39 -11.08 -0.34
CA GLY A 51 22.51 -12.44 0.23
C GLY A 51 22.39 -12.48 1.76
N LYS A 52 21.80 -11.45 2.35
CA LYS A 52 21.39 -11.40 3.76
C LYS A 52 19.90 -11.11 3.83
N TRP A 53 19.17 -11.94 4.58
CA TRP A 53 17.75 -11.79 4.85
C TRP A 53 17.55 -10.63 5.84
N ARG A 54 16.69 -9.67 5.51
CA ARG A 54 16.18 -8.68 6.48
C ARG A 54 14.66 -8.75 6.47
N ARG A 55 14.06 -8.84 7.67
CA ARG A 55 12.61 -8.72 7.86
C ARG A 55 12.25 -7.24 7.97
N GLY A 56 11.36 -6.77 7.12
CA GLY A 56 10.70 -5.47 7.26
C GLY A 56 9.32 -5.65 7.87
N PHE A 57 8.98 -4.85 8.89
CA PHE A 57 7.59 -4.63 9.23
C PHE A 57 6.99 -3.75 8.13
N GLY A 58 5.91 -4.20 7.48
CA GLY A 58 5.11 -3.40 6.56
C GLY A 58 4.35 -2.30 7.32
N ILE A 59 5.08 -1.30 7.79
CA ILE A 59 4.61 0.08 7.86
C ILE A 59 5.42 0.75 6.76
N ASP A 60 4.88 0.79 5.54
CA ASP A 60 5.45 1.56 4.44
C ASP A 60 5.28 3.05 4.78
N CYS A 61 6.15 3.53 5.67
CA CYS A 61 6.63 4.89 5.62
C CYS A 61 7.53 4.95 4.38
N PRO A 62 7.39 5.94 3.48
CA PRO A 62 8.33 6.16 2.39
C PRO A 62 9.78 6.01 2.88
N GLU A 63 10.69 5.40 2.10
CA GLU A 63 12.13 5.36 2.46
C GLU A 63 12.67 6.78 2.70
N ASP A 64 12.12 7.75 1.96
CA ASP A 64 12.31 9.17 2.14
C ASP A 64 11.80 9.68 3.50
N ARG A 65 10.78 9.05 4.11
CA ARG A 65 10.25 9.36 5.45
C ARG A 65 11.06 8.78 6.60
N VAL A 66 11.80 7.69 6.43
CA VAL A 66 12.69 7.16 7.49
C VAL A 66 13.95 8.02 7.59
N ASP A 67 14.46 8.45 6.44
CA ASP A 67 15.53 9.45 6.35
C ASP A 67 15.02 10.87 6.65
N GLU A 68 13.80 11.26 6.27
CA GLU A 68 13.16 12.54 6.65
C GLU A 68 12.75 12.56 8.12
N LEU A 69 12.39 11.45 8.78
CA LEU A 69 12.20 11.39 10.24
C LEU A 69 13.54 11.53 10.95
N SER A 70 14.59 10.87 10.44
CA SER A 70 15.97 11.00 10.94
C SER A 70 16.56 12.40 10.70
N GLU A 71 16.23 13.05 9.58
CA GLU A 71 16.63 14.42 9.25
C GLU A 71 15.74 15.46 9.93
N ARG A 72 14.43 15.24 10.12
CA ARG A 72 13.53 16.11 10.92
C ARG A 72 13.93 16.13 12.39
N LEU A 73 14.46 15.01 12.90
CA LEU A 73 15.06 14.95 14.24
C LEU A 73 16.38 15.75 14.32
N ARG A 74 17.11 15.94 13.22
CA ARG A 74 18.28 16.85 13.12
C ARG A 74 17.89 18.31 12.77
N ALA A 75 16.80 18.51 12.05
CA ALA A 75 16.35 19.78 11.46
C ALA A 75 15.22 20.46 12.25
N LYS A 76 15.29 20.41 13.59
CA LYS A 76 14.80 21.51 14.45
C LYS A 76 15.50 22.87 14.16
N GLN A 77 16.33 22.93 13.11
CA GLN A 77 16.89 24.13 12.52
C GLN A 77 16.50 24.21 11.03
N ALA A 78 15.73 25.27 10.72
CA ALA A 78 15.41 25.83 9.40
C ALA A 78 14.24 25.23 8.59
N GLN A 79 13.21 26.07 8.45
CA GLN A 79 12.04 25.99 7.57
C GLN A 79 12.41 25.78 6.09
N VAL A 80 11.70 24.88 5.38
CA VAL A 80 11.43 25.01 3.93
C VAL A 80 10.10 24.33 3.57
N ARG A 81 9.24 25.03 2.82
CA ARG A 81 8.04 24.52 2.13
C ARG A 81 8.47 23.83 0.82
N TRP A 82 7.87 22.69 0.48
CA TRP A 82 8.05 22.05 -0.82
C TRP A 82 6.84 22.31 -1.73
N ALA A 83 7.14 22.58 -3.00
CA ALA A 83 6.20 22.89 -4.07
C ALA A 83 6.04 21.68 -5.01
N GLU A 84 4.81 21.43 -5.43
CA GLU A 84 4.45 20.46 -6.47
C GLU A 84 4.93 20.93 -7.86
N PRO A 85 5.42 20.04 -8.74
CA PRO A 85 5.61 20.39 -10.14
C PRO A 85 4.51 19.76 -11.00
N ARG A 86 3.42 20.51 -11.21
CA ARG A 86 2.82 20.66 -12.54
C ARG A 86 2.30 22.09 -12.75
N SER A 87 3.15 22.96 -13.26
CA SER A 87 2.74 23.86 -14.34
C SER A 87 3.97 24.35 -15.11
N SER A 88 3.77 24.52 -16.41
CA SER A 88 4.76 24.84 -17.43
C SER A 88 5.34 26.26 -17.28
N ASN A 89 6.59 26.42 -17.76
CA ASN A 89 7.33 27.65 -18.13
C ASN A 89 8.43 28.16 -17.16
N LEU A 90 9.68 28.05 -17.64
CA LEU A 90 10.76 29.05 -17.62
C LEU A 90 11.08 29.82 -16.31
N LEU A 91 12.16 29.42 -15.61
CA LEU A 91 13.45 30.15 -15.46
C LEU A 91 14.24 29.73 -14.20
N LEU A 92 15.57 29.73 -14.35
CA LEU A 92 16.64 29.36 -13.39
C LEU A 92 16.80 30.35 -12.19
N PRO A 93 17.60 30.01 -11.15
CA PRO A 93 17.40 30.43 -9.76
C PRO A 93 18.18 31.67 -9.29
N VAL A 94 17.83 32.20 -8.10
CA VAL A 94 18.65 33.16 -7.31
C VAL A 94 18.66 32.74 -5.82
N PRO A 95 19.82 32.76 -5.12
CA PRO A 95 19.92 32.24 -3.74
C PRO A 95 19.82 33.30 -2.62
N ALA A 96 19.18 32.85 -1.53
CA ALA A 96 19.37 33.03 -0.07
C ALA A 96 19.76 34.38 0.58
N THR A 97 19.04 34.73 1.66
CA THR A 97 19.49 35.30 2.97
C THR A 97 18.27 35.29 3.94
N SER A 98 18.28 35.19 5.26
CA SER A 98 19.27 35.00 6.34
C SER A 98 18.52 34.85 7.69
N SER A 99 19.06 34.03 8.59
CA SER A 99 19.23 34.23 10.05
C SER A 99 18.09 34.79 10.94
N GLY A 100 17.70 34.00 11.95
CA GLY A 100 16.99 34.50 13.14
C GLY A 100 16.77 33.43 14.20
N SER A 101 17.69 33.29 15.16
CA SER A 101 17.52 32.46 16.35
C SER A 101 16.50 33.09 17.31
N VAL A 102 15.49 32.33 17.74
CA VAL A 102 14.58 32.74 18.81
C VAL A 102 14.64 31.72 19.95
N PHE A 103 15.20 32.17 21.07
CA PHE A 103 15.06 31.57 22.39
C PHE A 103 13.59 31.59 22.82
N ILE A 104 13.07 30.47 23.36
CA ILE A 104 11.81 30.47 24.11
C ILE A 104 12.06 29.85 25.47
N SER A 105 11.80 30.66 26.50
CA SER A 105 11.91 30.39 27.92
C SER A 105 10.99 29.25 28.39
N GLU A 106 11.53 28.40 29.25
CA GLU A 106 10.76 27.55 30.16
C GLU A 106 9.94 28.42 31.13
N SER A 107 8.61 28.38 31.05
CA SER A 107 7.78 28.65 32.22
C SER A 107 6.37 28.04 32.10
N SER A 108 5.96 27.42 33.22
CA SER A 108 4.61 26.97 33.61
C SER A 108 3.98 25.79 32.85
N LEU A 109 4.33 24.58 33.31
CA LEU A 109 3.45 23.42 33.31
C LEU A 109 2.23 23.66 34.23
N PRO A 110 0.98 23.49 33.75
CA PRO A 110 -0.09 22.98 34.58
C PRO A 110 -0.01 21.46 34.60
N LYS A 111 0.06 20.91 35.80
CA LYS A 111 -0.02 19.47 36.07
C LYS A 111 -1.40 18.91 35.71
N THR A 112 -1.37 17.69 35.18
CA THR A 112 -2.39 16.63 35.28
C THR A 112 -3.72 16.83 34.55
N HIS A 113 -3.75 16.40 33.28
CA HIS A 113 -4.84 15.55 32.80
C HIS A 113 -4.27 14.18 32.41
N SER A 114 -4.65 13.18 33.19
CA SER A 114 -4.50 11.78 32.86
C SER A 114 -5.49 11.44 31.74
N GLN A 115 -5.01 11.17 30.54
CA GLN A 115 -5.80 10.50 29.50
C GLN A 115 -4.87 9.56 28.73
N HIS A 116 -4.52 8.46 29.38
CA HIS A 116 -4.41 7.20 28.66
C HIS A 116 -5.83 6.83 28.24
N ASP A 117 -6.31 7.32 27.11
CA ASP A 117 -7.43 6.67 26.44
C ASP A 117 -6.88 5.36 25.88
N LYS A 118 -6.91 4.34 26.74
CA LYS A 118 -6.61 2.97 26.35
C LYS A 118 -7.57 2.63 25.22
N VAL A 119 -7.01 2.33 24.05
CA VAL A 119 -7.73 1.65 22.97
C VAL A 119 -8.52 0.51 23.61
N GLY A 120 -9.85 0.57 23.50
CA GLY A 120 -10.74 -0.35 24.21
C GLY A 120 -10.56 -1.78 23.71
N PRO A 121 -11.01 -2.80 24.47
CA PRO A 121 -10.88 -4.22 24.11
C PRO A 121 -11.58 -4.60 22.79
N TRP A 122 -12.43 -3.70 22.28
CA TRP A 122 -13.21 -3.85 21.06
C TRP A 122 -12.39 -4.01 19.78
N VAL A 123 -11.13 -3.58 19.78
CA VAL A 123 -10.27 -3.59 18.58
C VAL A 123 -9.89 -4.99 18.07
N HIS A 124 -10.24 -6.01 18.85
CA HIS A 124 -10.05 -7.41 18.46
C HIS A 124 -11.38 -8.10 18.09
N ASP A 125 -12.51 -7.42 18.21
CA ASP A 125 -13.84 -7.98 17.96
C ASP A 125 -14.41 -7.42 16.63
N ALA A 126 -14.61 -8.33 15.68
CA ALA A 126 -15.10 -8.01 14.34
C ALA A 126 -16.46 -7.32 14.37
N GLN A 127 -17.38 -7.78 15.24
CA GLN A 127 -18.73 -7.25 15.32
C GLN A 127 -18.74 -5.87 15.96
N GLU A 128 -17.89 -5.65 16.96
CA GLU A 128 -17.70 -4.36 17.60
C GLU A 128 -17.04 -3.33 16.69
N ILE A 129 -16.05 -3.73 15.87
CA ILE A 129 -15.45 -2.89 14.83
C ILE A 129 -16.51 -2.51 13.81
N LEU A 130 -17.28 -3.49 13.31
CA LEU A 130 -18.31 -3.25 12.31
C LEU A 130 -19.40 -2.31 12.81
N THR A 131 -19.83 -2.49 14.07
CA THR A 131 -20.82 -1.60 14.70
C THR A 131 -20.34 -0.15 14.75
N ARG A 132 -19.03 0.09 14.97
CA ARG A 132 -18.45 1.44 14.97
C ARG A 132 -18.30 2.03 13.58
N LEU A 133 -18.00 1.20 12.58
CA LEU A 133 -17.95 1.64 11.18
C LEU A 133 -19.34 2.00 10.64
N GLU A 134 -20.37 1.30 11.10
CA GLU A 134 -21.76 1.52 10.70
C GLU A 134 -22.47 2.63 11.49
N ASP A 135 -21.93 3.02 12.65
CA ASP A 135 -22.56 4.02 13.51
C ASP A 135 -22.48 5.41 12.88
N PRO A 136 -23.62 6.01 12.47
CA PRO A 136 -23.62 7.34 11.85
C PRO A 136 -23.31 8.45 12.86
N THR A 137 -23.29 8.14 14.16
CA THR A 137 -22.95 9.08 15.23
C THR A 137 -21.50 8.96 15.69
N ALA A 138 -20.75 7.98 15.18
CA ALA A 138 -19.32 7.84 15.47
C ALA A 138 -18.56 9.07 14.99
N THR A 139 -17.60 9.50 15.80
CA THR A 139 -16.69 10.58 15.42
C THR A 139 -15.77 10.14 14.28
N GLU A 140 -15.26 11.09 13.51
CA GLU A 140 -14.30 10.82 12.45
C GLU A 140 -13.07 10.04 12.96
N SER A 141 -12.61 10.37 14.17
CA SER A 141 -11.49 9.68 14.82
C SER A 141 -11.83 8.23 15.16
N GLU A 142 -13.05 7.94 15.61
CA GLU A 142 -13.48 6.57 15.91
C GLU A 142 -13.61 5.73 14.64
N GLN A 143 -14.15 6.33 13.56
CA GLN A 143 -14.25 5.67 12.26
C GLN A 143 -12.87 5.35 11.69
N CYS A 144 -11.93 6.30 11.72
CA CYS A 144 -10.55 6.10 11.26
C CYS A 144 -9.84 4.99 12.04
N LEU A 145 -10.00 4.96 13.37
CA LEU A 145 -9.44 3.89 14.20
C LEU A 145 -10.09 2.53 13.88
N ALA A 146 -11.42 2.48 13.73
CA ALA A 146 -12.12 1.26 13.39
C ALA A 146 -11.66 0.69 12.04
N VAL A 147 -11.40 1.54 11.03
CA VAL A 147 -10.81 1.13 9.74
C VAL A 147 -9.44 0.51 9.94
N LEU A 148 -8.56 1.18 10.71
CA LEU A 148 -7.21 0.69 10.98
C LEU A 148 -7.21 -0.69 11.65
N PHE A 149 -8.09 -0.89 12.63
CA PHE A 149 -8.20 -2.16 13.35
C PHE A 149 -8.92 -3.25 12.55
N ALA A 150 -9.85 -2.89 11.65
CA ALA A 150 -10.49 -3.84 10.75
C ALA A 150 -9.46 -4.59 9.88
N GLU A 151 -8.33 -3.96 9.55
CA GLU A 151 -7.23 -4.59 8.82
C GLU A 151 -6.75 -5.88 9.50
N LYS A 152 -6.80 -5.96 10.84
CA LYS A 152 -6.21 -7.05 11.63
C LYS A 152 -7.19 -8.14 12.07
N VAL A 153 -8.47 -8.00 11.74
CA VAL A 153 -9.53 -8.93 12.19
C VAL A 153 -10.18 -9.62 11.00
N SER A 154 -10.46 -10.91 11.08
CA SER A 154 -11.16 -11.63 10.01
C SER A 154 -12.67 -11.40 10.06
N PHE A 155 -13.29 -11.26 8.88
CA PHE A 155 -14.73 -11.12 8.72
C PHE A 155 -15.22 -12.27 7.83
N VAL A 156 -16.32 -12.90 8.22
CA VAL A 156 -16.89 -14.06 7.51
C VAL A 156 -18.36 -13.81 7.21
N ASP A 157 -18.85 -14.42 6.14
CA ASP A 157 -20.27 -14.43 5.74
C ASP A 157 -20.89 -13.02 5.71
N ASP A 158 -22.04 -12.82 6.37
CA ASP A 158 -22.77 -11.55 6.41
C ASP A 158 -21.95 -10.36 6.93
N ALA A 159 -20.96 -10.62 7.79
CA ALA A 159 -20.09 -9.57 8.32
C ALA A 159 -19.11 -9.05 7.25
N GLN A 160 -18.73 -9.89 6.29
CA GLN A 160 -17.87 -9.51 5.17
C GLN A 160 -18.59 -8.55 4.22
N ASP A 161 -19.83 -8.87 3.84
CA ASP A 161 -20.60 -8.03 2.92
C ASP A 161 -20.91 -6.65 3.53
N ARG A 162 -21.24 -6.62 4.82
CA ARG A 162 -21.40 -5.38 5.59
C ARG A 162 -20.10 -4.57 5.68
N LEU A 163 -18.98 -5.24 5.94
CA LEU A 163 -17.66 -4.60 5.96
C LEU A 163 -17.34 -3.95 4.61
N LEU A 164 -17.53 -4.68 3.50
CA LEU A 164 -17.28 -4.14 2.17
C LEU A 164 -18.15 -2.91 1.89
N GLN A 165 -19.41 -2.91 2.31
CA GLN A 165 -20.30 -1.76 2.15
C GLN A 165 -19.79 -0.52 2.89
N VAL A 166 -19.37 -0.65 4.15
CA VAL A 166 -18.87 0.50 4.93
C VAL A 166 -17.51 0.98 4.44
N LEU A 167 -16.62 0.06 4.06
CA LEU A 167 -15.32 0.41 3.48
C LEU A 167 -15.47 1.09 2.12
N ASN A 168 -16.43 0.67 1.30
CA ASN A 168 -16.75 1.32 0.02
C ASN A 168 -17.09 2.80 0.21
N VAL A 169 -17.95 3.11 1.19
CA VAL A 169 -18.32 4.49 1.53
C VAL A 169 -17.11 5.27 2.05
N PHE A 170 -16.28 4.65 2.90
CA PHE A 170 -15.08 5.27 3.43
C PHE A 170 -14.05 5.60 2.33
N ILE A 171 -13.80 4.65 1.42
CA ILE A 171 -12.87 4.81 0.30
C ILE A 171 -13.38 5.92 -0.64
N GLU A 172 -14.64 5.89 -1.04
CA GLU A 172 -15.21 6.91 -1.94
C GLU A 172 -15.10 8.32 -1.34
N GLY A 173 -15.34 8.45 -0.03
CA GLY A 173 -15.23 9.73 0.66
C GLY A 173 -13.80 10.25 0.84
N ASN A 174 -12.77 9.41 0.71
CA ASN A 174 -11.39 9.75 1.04
C ASN A 174 -10.37 9.54 -0.09
N ARG A 175 -10.71 8.86 -1.20
CA ARG A 175 -9.76 8.46 -2.26
C ARG A 175 -8.99 9.61 -2.92
N LEU A 176 -9.50 10.84 -2.82
CA LEU A 176 -8.90 12.07 -3.35
C LEU A 176 -8.34 12.98 -2.26
N SER A 177 -8.09 12.46 -1.05
CA SER A 177 -7.57 13.21 0.08
C SER A 177 -6.06 13.45 -0.04
N ASP A 178 -5.64 14.71 0.09
CA ASP A 178 -4.23 15.10 0.20
C ASP A 178 -3.72 15.11 1.66
N ASP A 179 -4.59 14.85 2.64
CA ASP A 179 -4.21 14.73 4.04
C ASP A 179 -3.46 13.41 4.28
N ALA A 180 -2.19 13.52 4.65
CA ALA A 180 -1.30 12.38 4.90
C ALA A 180 -1.78 11.46 6.04
N ASP A 181 -2.44 11.99 7.07
CA ASP A 181 -2.96 11.16 8.15
C ASP A 181 -4.19 10.37 7.65
N ARG A 182 -5.04 11.00 6.81
CA ARG A 182 -6.17 10.32 6.15
C ARG A 182 -5.75 9.26 5.16
N MET A 183 -4.65 9.49 4.42
CA MET A 183 -4.12 8.50 3.49
C MET A 183 -3.76 7.19 4.19
N VAL A 184 -3.23 7.22 5.42
CA VAL A 184 -2.94 5.99 6.18
C VAL A 184 -4.19 5.15 6.40
N TYR A 185 -5.29 5.78 6.80
CA TYR A 185 -6.58 5.09 7.01
C TYR A 185 -7.19 4.62 5.69
N LEU A 186 -7.10 5.44 4.64
CA LEU A 186 -7.54 5.08 3.29
C LEU A 186 -6.80 3.84 2.78
N CYS A 187 -5.47 3.81 2.85
CA CYS A 187 -4.67 2.66 2.41
C CYS A 187 -5.00 1.40 3.21
N SER A 188 -5.27 1.53 4.52
CA SER A 188 -5.75 0.43 5.35
C SER A 188 -7.12 -0.08 4.89
N ALA A 189 -8.06 0.82 4.58
CA ALA A 189 -9.37 0.48 4.02
C ALA A 189 -9.24 -0.24 2.66
N ILE A 190 -8.39 0.26 1.76
CA ILE A 190 -8.14 -0.32 0.43
C ILE A 190 -7.61 -1.75 0.57
N ARG A 191 -6.56 -1.96 1.38
CA ARG A 191 -6.02 -3.30 1.64
C ARG A 191 -7.09 -4.23 2.18
N LYS A 192 -7.86 -3.76 3.17
CA LYS A 192 -8.90 -4.59 3.79
C LYS A 192 -10.02 -4.93 2.80
N TYR A 193 -10.45 -3.97 1.99
CA TYR A 193 -11.44 -4.17 0.95
C TYR A 193 -10.94 -5.19 -0.07
N ALA A 194 -9.74 -4.99 -0.60
CA ALA A 194 -9.14 -5.89 -1.58
C ALA A 194 -9.04 -7.33 -1.07
N MET A 195 -8.63 -7.54 0.18
CA MET A 195 -8.56 -8.87 0.80
C MET A 195 -9.92 -9.60 0.87
N ASN A 196 -11.03 -8.84 0.88
CA ASN A 196 -12.37 -9.38 1.06
C ASN A 196 -13.25 -9.28 -0.19
N MET A 197 -12.84 -8.55 -1.23
CA MET A 197 -13.66 -8.39 -2.43
C MET A 197 -13.76 -9.67 -3.24
N ARG A 198 -14.92 -9.89 -3.83
CA ARG A 198 -15.19 -10.98 -4.78
C ARG A 198 -14.60 -10.63 -6.14
N GLN A 199 -14.27 -11.64 -6.94
CA GLN A 199 -13.76 -11.46 -8.30
C GLN A 199 -14.72 -10.63 -9.18
N SER A 200 -16.04 -10.72 -8.97
CA SER A 200 -17.04 -9.91 -9.68
C SER A 200 -16.95 -8.40 -9.41
N GLN A 201 -16.15 -7.97 -8.43
CA GLN A 201 -16.01 -6.57 -8.03
C GLN A 201 -14.71 -5.93 -8.55
N PHE A 202 -13.90 -6.64 -9.35
CA PHE A 202 -12.62 -6.10 -9.83
C PHE A 202 -12.77 -4.84 -10.69
N ASP A 203 -13.81 -4.79 -11.56
CA ASP A 203 -14.10 -3.57 -12.34
C ASP A 203 -14.48 -2.40 -11.42
N GLU A 204 -15.49 -2.59 -10.55
CA GLU A 204 -15.95 -1.55 -9.61
C GLU A 204 -14.83 -1.07 -8.67
N TYR A 205 -13.92 -1.97 -8.28
CA TYR A 205 -12.76 -1.63 -7.47
C TYR A 205 -11.79 -0.68 -8.20
N CYS A 206 -11.66 -0.84 -9.52
CA CYS A 206 -10.79 0.02 -10.32
C CYS A 206 -11.40 1.41 -10.56
N ASP A 207 -12.72 1.59 -10.45
CA ASP A 207 -13.38 2.90 -10.61
C ASP A 207 -12.81 3.96 -9.64
N TRP A 208 -12.32 3.54 -8.48
CA TRP A 208 -11.71 4.43 -7.50
C TRP A 208 -10.40 5.07 -7.94
N LEU A 209 -9.73 4.48 -8.93
CA LEU A 209 -8.52 5.02 -9.54
C LEU A 209 -8.83 6.11 -10.57
N ILE A 210 -10.09 6.30 -10.97
CA ILE A 210 -10.47 7.33 -11.93
C ILE A 210 -10.37 8.70 -11.24
N PRO A 211 -9.53 9.63 -11.73
CA PRO A 211 -9.46 10.98 -11.18
C PRO A 211 -10.76 11.74 -11.43
N THR A 212 -10.99 12.81 -10.67
CA THR A 212 -12.02 13.80 -11.04
C THR A 212 -11.42 14.82 -12.00
N ASP A 213 -12.28 15.63 -12.63
CA ASP A 213 -11.85 16.72 -13.53
C ASP A 213 -10.82 17.67 -12.87
N THR A 214 -10.85 17.79 -11.54
CA THR A 214 -10.04 18.77 -10.80
C THR A 214 -9.01 18.16 -9.86
N THR A 215 -9.15 16.89 -9.48
CA THR A 215 -8.34 16.29 -8.42
C THR A 215 -7.87 14.89 -8.84
N PRO A 216 -6.55 14.66 -8.94
CA PRO A 216 -5.99 13.35 -9.23
C PRO A 216 -6.06 12.43 -8.01
N VAL A 217 -5.93 11.12 -8.24
CA VAL A 217 -5.67 10.16 -7.16
C VAL A 217 -4.19 10.26 -6.78
N HIS A 218 -3.88 10.27 -5.47
CA HIS A 218 -2.51 10.35 -5.01
C HIS A 218 -1.76 9.04 -5.35
N HIS A 219 -0.50 9.14 -5.79
CA HIS A 219 0.25 7.97 -6.26
C HIS A 219 0.38 6.83 -5.23
N GLU A 220 0.51 7.17 -3.94
CA GLU A 220 0.55 6.16 -2.87
C GLU A 220 -0.76 5.38 -2.78
N VAL A 221 -1.89 6.05 -3.03
CA VAL A 221 -3.22 5.45 -3.07
C VAL A 221 -3.36 4.56 -4.31
N GLU A 222 -2.91 5.04 -5.48
CA GLU A 222 -2.89 4.22 -6.70
C GLU A 222 -2.06 2.94 -6.52
N MET A 223 -0.87 3.06 -5.91
CA MET A 223 -0.01 1.93 -5.61
C MET A 223 -0.69 0.92 -4.68
N GLU A 224 -1.37 1.38 -3.62
CA GLU A 224 -2.07 0.49 -2.68
C GLU A 224 -3.26 -0.22 -3.33
N PHE A 225 -3.99 0.45 -4.23
CA PHE A 225 -5.02 -0.20 -5.03
C PHE A 225 -4.44 -1.33 -5.88
N LEU A 226 -3.34 -1.06 -6.58
CA LEU A 226 -2.66 -2.05 -7.43
C LEU A 226 -2.04 -3.20 -6.63
N LYS A 227 -1.48 -2.94 -5.44
CA LYS A 227 -1.03 -4.00 -4.52
C LYS A 227 -2.20 -4.92 -4.16
N GLY A 228 -3.34 -4.35 -3.78
CA GLY A 228 -4.54 -5.09 -3.43
C GLY A 228 -5.06 -5.95 -4.58
N LEU A 229 -5.15 -5.38 -5.79
CA LEU A 229 -5.60 -6.11 -6.98
C LEU A 229 -4.61 -7.20 -7.39
N SER A 230 -3.32 -6.87 -7.45
CA SER A 230 -2.24 -7.81 -7.80
C SER A 230 -2.22 -9.00 -6.85
N TYR A 231 -2.37 -8.75 -5.55
CA TYR A 231 -2.52 -9.83 -4.55
C TYR A 231 -3.71 -10.73 -4.86
N ARG A 232 -4.88 -10.16 -5.18
CA ARG A 232 -6.07 -10.95 -5.50
C ARG A 232 -5.91 -11.76 -6.77
N LEU A 233 -5.25 -11.20 -7.78
CA LEU A 233 -4.99 -11.89 -9.05
C LEU A 233 -3.97 -13.03 -8.90
N GLN A 234 -3.01 -12.92 -7.98
CA GLN A 234 -1.97 -13.95 -7.84
C GLN A 234 -2.33 -15.06 -6.84
N PHE A 235 -3.06 -14.74 -5.78
CA PHE A 235 -3.23 -15.65 -4.63
C PHE A 235 -4.67 -16.12 -4.39
N ALA A 236 -5.67 -15.53 -5.05
CA ALA A 236 -7.05 -15.99 -4.93
C ALA A 236 -7.41 -17.03 -6.00
N GLU A 237 -8.42 -17.85 -5.73
CA GLU A 237 -9.04 -18.67 -6.77
C GLU A 237 -9.73 -17.78 -7.80
N LEU A 238 -9.49 -18.05 -9.09
CA LEU A 238 -9.97 -17.29 -10.25
C LEU A 238 -10.87 -18.18 -11.10
N THR A 239 -12.01 -17.63 -11.49
CA THR A 239 -12.96 -18.27 -12.40
C THR A 239 -12.66 -17.88 -13.84
N LEU A 240 -12.68 -18.87 -14.74
CA LEU A 240 -12.44 -18.72 -16.19
C LEU A 240 -13.67 -19.11 -17.02
N PRO A 241 -13.93 -18.44 -18.16
CA PRO A 241 -13.39 -17.14 -18.56
C PRO A 241 -14.11 -16.01 -17.82
N GLN A 242 -13.44 -14.89 -17.57
CA GLN A 242 -14.08 -13.69 -17.05
C GLN A 242 -13.45 -12.43 -17.63
N GLU A 243 -14.30 -11.48 -18.03
CA GLU A 243 -13.89 -10.23 -18.68
C GLU A 243 -13.96 -9.06 -17.70
N PHE A 244 -12.93 -8.21 -17.73
CA PHE A 244 -12.82 -6.98 -16.93
C PHE A 244 -12.33 -5.82 -17.79
N PRO A 245 -13.09 -5.44 -18.84
CA PRO A 245 -12.64 -4.45 -19.80
C PRO A 245 -12.40 -3.08 -19.16
N HIS A 246 -13.12 -2.76 -18.07
CA HIS A 246 -12.97 -1.49 -17.38
C HIS A 246 -11.68 -1.46 -16.56
N ALA A 247 -11.42 -2.50 -15.77
CA ALA A 247 -10.18 -2.67 -15.02
C ALA A 247 -8.96 -2.64 -15.95
N ILE A 248 -8.99 -3.39 -17.05
CA ILE A 248 -7.90 -3.41 -18.04
C ILE A 248 -7.63 -2.00 -18.56
N SER A 249 -8.67 -1.27 -18.97
CA SER A 249 -8.53 0.11 -19.46
C SER A 249 -7.86 1.02 -18.42
N ILE A 250 -8.39 1.07 -17.20
CA ILE A 250 -7.90 1.96 -16.13
C ILE A 250 -6.45 1.62 -15.75
N ILE A 251 -6.17 0.34 -15.54
CA ILE A 251 -4.84 -0.09 -15.11
C ILE A 251 -3.81 0.16 -16.21
N SER A 252 -4.20 0.01 -17.48
CA SER A 252 -3.33 0.33 -18.61
C SER A 252 -2.99 1.81 -18.70
N ASP A 253 -3.98 2.69 -18.46
CA ASP A 253 -3.75 4.14 -18.40
C ASP A 253 -2.76 4.50 -17.28
N ILE A 254 -2.86 3.83 -16.13
CA ILE A 254 -1.91 3.98 -15.02
C ILE A 254 -0.51 3.50 -15.42
N ALA A 255 -0.40 2.29 -15.97
CA ALA A 255 0.88 1.74 -16.43
C ALA A 255 1.58 2.71 -17.39
N ILE A 256 0.87 3.15 -18.45
CA ILE A 256 1.37 4.11 -19.44
C ILE A 256 1.73 5.45 -18.79
N GLY A 257 0.93 5.91 -17.83
CA GLY A 257 1.18 7.12 -17.05
C GLY A 257 2.53 7.11 -16.34
N TYR A 258 2.89 5.96 -15.75
CA TYR A 258 4.12 5.77 -14.99
C TYR A 258 5.32 5.31 -15.83
N LEU A 259 5.11 4.72 -17.02
CA LEU A 259 6.15 4.33 -17.98
C LEU A 259 6.82 5.54 -18.67
N ARG A 260 7.38 6.43 -17.85
CA ARG A 260 8.16 7.59 -18.28
C ARG A 260 9.53 7.52 -17.62
N ARG A 261 10.58 7.70 -18.41
CA ARG A 261 11.97 7.63 -17.94
C ARG A 261 12.26 8.50 -16.71
N SER A 262 11.63 9.67 -16.59
CA SER A 262 11.81 10.55 -15.43
C SER A 262 11.11 10.08 -14.16
N LEU A 263 10.04 9.27 -14.29
CA LEU A 263 9.26 8.77 -13.15
C LEU A 263 9.81 7.43 -12.65
N ILE A 264 10.14 6.51 -13.56
CA ILE A 264 10.64 5.16 -13.21
C ILE A 264 11.93 5.20 -12.37
N LEU A 265 12.69 6.29 -12.38
CA LEU A 265 13.85 6.42 -11.49
C LEU A 265 13.47 6.51 -10.00
N GLN A 266 12.19 6.75 -9.67
CA GLN A 266 11.67 6.72 -8.32
C GLN A 266 11.05 5.35 -8.04
N LYS A 267 11.46 4.72 -6.93
CA LYS A 267 11.08 3.35 -6.56
C LYS A 267 9.56 3.16 -6.47
N SER A 268 8.84 4.11 -5.86
CA SER A 268 7.37 4.05 -5.73
C SER A 268 6.66 4.07 -7.09
N TYR A 269 7.10 4.90 -8.02
CA TYR A 269 6.55 4.98 -9.38
C TYR A 269 6.89 3.74 -10.21
N ALA A 270 8.12 3.22 -10.09
CA ALA A 270 8.51 1.96 -10.73
C ALA A 270 7.66 0.79 -10.23
N ASN A 271 7.43 0.69 -8.91
CA ASN A 271 6.56 -0.32 -8.32
C ASN A 271 5.12 -0.19 -8.81
N THR A 272 4.61 1.04 -8.92
CA THR A 272 3.25 1.29 -9.42
C THR A 272 3.09 0.81 -10.87
N ALA A 273 4.03 1.14 -11.76
CA ALA A 273 4.04 0.64 -13.13
C ALA A 273 4.13 -0.89 -13.20
N MET A 274 5.03 -1.49 -12.41
CA MET A 274 5.20 -2.93 -12.35
C MET A 274 3.93 -3.66 -11.90
N LEU A 275 3.32 -3.21 -10.80
CA LEU A 275 2.09 -3.81 -10.29
C LEU A 275 0.96 -3.70 -11.31
N ALA A 276 0.86 -2.57 -12.02
CA ALA A 276 -0.13 -2.40 -13.09
C ALA A 276 0.10 -3.38 -14.25
N ILE A 277 1.34 -3.57 -14.70
CA ILE A 277 1.68 -4.53 -15.77
C ILE A 277 1.33 -5.96 -15.34
N ILE A 278 1.67 -6.36 -14.11
CA ILE A 278 1.31 -7.69 -13.57
C ILE A 278 -0.21 -7.87 -13.54
N CYS A 279 -0.94 -6.86 -13.08
CA CYS A 279 -2.41 -6.93 -13.07
C CYS A 279 -2.96 -7.13 -14.49
N ILE A 280 -2.49 -6.37 -15.47
CA ILE A 280 -2.93 -6.49 -16.87
C ILE A 280 -2.60 -7.87 -17.42
N ALA A 281 -1.39 -8.39 -17.17
CA ALA A 281 -0.97 -9.70 -17.64
C ALA A 281 -1.93 -10.81 -17.15
N VAL A 282 -2.28 -10.80 -15.86
CA VAL A 282 -3.20 -11.79 -15.30
C VAL A 282 -4.64 -11.54 -15.77
N LEU A 283 -5.09 -10.28 -15.86
CA LEU A 283 -6.43 -9.94 -16.35
C LEU A 283 -6.65 -10.34 -17.82
N GLU A 284 -5.64 -10.18 -18.67
CA GLU A 284 -5.68 -10.70 -20.05
C GLU A 284 -5.66 -12.24 -20.06
N ALA A 285 -4.86 -12.88 -19.21
CA ALA A 285 -4.83 -14.35 -19.12
C ALA A 285 -6.13 -14.99 -18.64
N ILE A 286 -6.96 -14.26 -17.88
CA ILE A 286 -8.31 -14.73 -17.50
C ILE A 286 -9.41 -14.37 -18.49
N SER A 287 -9.13 -13.43 -19.38
CA SER A 287 -10.03 -13.01 -20.44
C SER A 287 -9.97 -13.98 -21.62
N SER A 288 -10.98 -13.95 -22.50
CA SER A 288 -10.97 -14.77 -23.72
C SER A 288 -10.14 -14.17 -24.86
N ASP A 289 -9.63 -12.96 -24.66
CA ASP A 289 -8.86 -12.21 -25.65
C ASP A 289 -7.38 -12.60 -25.64
N SER A 290 -6.73 -12.46 -26.79
CA SER A 290 -5.29 -12.71 -26.90
C SER A 290 -4.51 -11.61 -26.17
N PRO A 291 -3.45 -11.98 -25.43
CA PRO A 291 -2.63 -11.04 -24.67
C PRO A 291 -1.92 -10.08 -25.63
N SER A 292 -2.46 -8.89 -25.78
CA SER A 292 -1.95 -7.89 -26.73
C SER A 292 -1.41 -6.68 -25.99
N LEU A 293 -2.09 -6.26 -24.93
CA LEU A 293 -1.75 -5.06 -24.20
C LEU A 293 -0.52 -5.26 -23.31
N VAL A 294 -0.39 -6.42 -22.64
CA VAL A 294 0.80 -6.73 -21.84
C VAL A 294 2.07 -6.72 -22.71
N LEU A 295 2.01 -7.26 -23.92
CA LEU A 295 3.15 -7.28 -24.84
C LEU A 295 3.54 -5.87 -25.28
N GLU A 296 2.56 -5.02 -25.63
CA GLU A 296 2.81 -3.60 -25.95
C GLU A 296 3.44 -2.84 -24.77
N LEU A 297 3.01 -3.12 -23.54
CA LEU A 297 3.59 -2.53 -22.34
C LEU A 297 5.03 -3.00 -22.11
N LEU A 298 5.33 -4.29 -22.36
CA LEU A 298 6.68 -4.83 -22.25
C LEU A 298 7.63 -4.25 -23.32
N GLU A 299 7.16 -4.09 -24.56
CA GLU A 299 7.91 -3.36 -25.59
C GLU A 299 8.20 -1.91 -25.16
N THR A 300 7.23 -1.27 -24.50
CA THR A 300 7.40 0.08 -23.95
C THR A 300 8.45 0.09 -22.84
N VAL A 301 8.44 -0.88 -21.93
CA VAL A 301 9.47 -1.05 -20.88
C VAL A 301 10.86 -1.17 -21.51
N ASP A 302 11.02 -2.03 -22.52
CA ASP A 302 12.30 -2.25 -23.21
C ASP A 302 12.79 -0.97 -23.92
N SER A 303 11.87 -0.19 -24.49
CA SER A 303 12.18 1.09 -25.14
C SER A 303 12.76 2.15 -24.19
N LEU A 304 12.50 2.05 -22.87
CA LEU A 304 13.04 2.98 -21.87
C LEU A 304 14.57 2.84 -21.70
N GLN A 305 15.13 1.68 -22.07
CA GLN A 305 16.56 1.35 -21.93
C GLN A 305 17.05 1.48 -20.47
N ILE A 306 16.24 1.01 -19.52
CA ILE A 306 16.54 1.00 -18.09
C ILE A 306 16.62 -0.47 -17.64
N SER A 307 17.82 -1.07 -17.70
CA SER A 307 18.00 -2.52 -17.50
C SER A 307 17.46 -3.02 -16.16
N TRP A 308 17.74 -2.30 -15.06
CA TRP A 308 17.28 -2.72 -13.73
C TRP A 308 15.74 -2.76 -13.62
N PHE A 309 15.05 -1.91 -14.39
CA PHE A 309 13.59 -1.85 -14.38
C PHE A 309 13.01 -2.99 -15.22
N SER A 310 13.58 -3.25 -16.41
CA SER A 310 13.23 -4.42 -17.21
C SER A 310 13.41 -5.73 -16.42
N GLU A 311 14.58 -5.90 -15.78
CA GLU A 311 14.87 -7.06 -14.92
C GLU A 311 13.85 -7.19 -13.77
N MET A 312 13.48 -6.07 -13.14
CA MET A 312 12.46 -6.05 -12.07
C MET A 312 11.09 -6.50 -12.58
N ILE A 313 10.67 -6.06 -13.77
CA ILE A 313 9.41 -6.49 -14.38
C ILE A 313 9.44 -7.99 -14.67
N GLU A 314 10.51 -8.47 -15.30
CA GLU A 314 10.68 -9.89 -15.67
C GLU A 314 10.66 -10.80 -14.44
N ASP A 315 11.45 -10.48 -13.42
CA ASP A 315 11.50 -11.25 -12.17
C ASP A 315 10.11 -11.35 -11.49
N ASN A 316 9.35 -10.25 -11.46
CA ASN A 316 8.04 -10.23 -10.82
C ASN A 316 6.94 -10.88 -11.69
N LEU A 317 7.07 -10.89 -13.01
CA LEU A 317 6.17 -11.63 -13.90
C LEU A 317 6.40 -13.13 -13.76
N ASP A 318 7.66 -13.58 -13.67
CA ASP A 318 7.99 -14.99 -13.41
C ASP A 318 7.45 -15.46 -12.04
N GLU A 319 7.55 -14.60 -11.02
CA GLU A 319 6.96 -14.84 -9.71
C GLU A 319 5.42 -14.90 -9.78
N ALA A 320 4.79 -14.00 -10.52
CA ALA A 320 3.34 -14.02 -10.74
C ALA A 320 2.89 -15.30 -11.47
N VAL A 321 3.60 -15.74 -12.51
CA VAL A 321 3.34 -17.03 -13.19
C VAL A 321 3.41 -18.17 -12.18
N THR A 322 4.42 -18.18 -11.32
CA THR A 322 4.59 -19.21 -10.30
C THR A 322 3.42 -19.25 -9.32
N PHE A 323 3.02 -18.11 -8.77
CA PHE A 323 1.91 -18.05 -7.80
C PHE A 323 0.56 -18.35 -8.45
N VAL A 324 0.28 -17.74 -9.61
CA VAL A 324 -0.94 -18.01 -10.36
C VAL A 324 -1.02 -19.48 -10.73
N THR A 325 0.07 -20.15 -11.12
CA THR A 325 0.07 -21.59 -11.41
C THR A 325 -0.26 -22.45 -10.19
N GLN A 326 0.19 -22.05 -9.00
CA GLN A 326 -0.08 -22.78 -7.76
C GLN A 326 -1.57 -22.73 -7.37
N HIS A 327 -2.22 -21.59 -7.59
CA HIS A 327 -3.61 -21.36 -7.20
C HIS A 327 -4.62 -21.62 -8.33
N ASN A 328 -4.22 -21.35 -9.58
CA ASN A 328 -5.03 -21.40 -10.79
C ASN A 328 -4.21 -21.93 -11.99
N PRO A 329 -3.93 -23.24 -12.08
CA PRO A 329 -3.03 -23.81 -13.08
C PRO A 329 -3.37 -23.45 -14.53
N ALA A 330 -4.66 -23.40 -14.87
CA ALA A 330 -5.12 -23.03 -16.21
C ALA A 330 -4.78 -21.57 -16.56
N VAL A 331 -4.93 -20.64 -15.61
CA VAL A 331 -4.55 -19.24 -15.79
C VAL A 331 -3.04 -19.12 -15.91
N GLY A 332 -2.30 -19.87 -15.08
CA GLY A 332 -0.84 -19.88 -15.10
C GLY A 332 -0.27 -20.35 -16.43
N GLU A 333 -0.86 -21.38 -17.05
CA GLU A 333 -0.46 -21.87 -18.37
C GLU A 333 -0.71 -20.84 -19.48
N ILE A 334 -1.87 -20.17 -19.46
CA ILE A 334 -2.20 -19.10 -20.42
C ILE A 334 -1.22 -17.93 -20.25
N LEU A 335 -0.97 -17.51 -19.01
CA LEU A 335 -0.05 -16.41 -18.69
C LEU A 335 1.38 -16.73 -19.12
N SER A 336 1.90 -17.93 -18.81
CA SER A 336 3.23 -18.36 -19.24
C SER A 336 3.34 -18.35 -20.77
N THR A 337 2.33 -18.91 -21.45
CA THR A 337 2.31 -18.97 -22.92
C THR A 337 2.21 -17.59 -23.56
N ALA A 338 1.54 -16.63 -22.90
CA ALA A 338 1.45 -15.25 -23.32
C ALA A 338 2.83 -14.56 -23.27
N LEU A 339 3.53 -14.73 -22.15
CA LEU A 339 4.80 -14.06 -21.90
C LEU A 339 5.95 -14.66 -22.73
N ASP A 340 5.89 -15.95 -23.08
CA ASP A 340 6.85 -16.62 -23.97
C ASP A 340 6.79 -16.09 -25.44
N GLN A 341 5.80 -15.28 -25.79
CA GLN A 341 5.67 -14.67 -27.13
C GLN A 341 6.43 -13.34 -27.28
N LYS A 342 6.96 -12.78 -26.18
CA LYS A 342 7.90 -11.65 -26.19
C LYS A 342 9.22 -12.09 -26.85
#